data_AF-A0A2M6WMR1-F1
#
_entry.id   AF-A0A2M6WMR1-F1
#
_cell.length_a   1.000
_cell.length_b   1.000
_cell.length_c   1.000
_cell.angle_alpha   90.00
_cell.angle_beta   90.00
_cell.angle_gamma   90.00
#
_symmetry.space_group_name_H-M   'P 1'
#
loop_
_entity.id
_entity.type
_entity.pdbx_description
1 polymer ?
#
loop_
_entity_poly.entity_id
_entity_poly.type
_entity_poly.pdbx_seq_one_letter_code
_entity_poly.pdbx_strand_id
1 'polypeptide(L)'
;MAFRLIIYFIAGVCQDFLLTLNWRFINKEKIIPAALFSFAVTIVSMLVLYNILTELDEQRSIISIVIYALGIGTGTILGMKTKIGGKNK
;
A
#
# COMPACT_ATOMS: atom_id res chain seq x y z
N MET A 1 -19.74 -8.05 5.01
CA MET A 1 -19.38 -7.86 3.59
C MET A 1 -18.69 -6.53 3.34
N ALA A 2 -19.39 -5.39 3.50
CA ALA A 2 -18.80 -4.05 3.25
C ALA A 2 -17.55 -3.76 4.09
N PHE A 3 -17.52 -4.21 5.34
CA PHE A 3 -16.39 -3.99 6.25
C PHE A 3 -15.05 -4.55 5.74
N ARG A 4 -15.05 -5.73 5.08
CA ARG A 4 -13.82 -6.32 4.51
C ARG A 4 -13.31 -5.52 3.32
N LEU A 5 -14.21 -5.06 2.46
CA LEU A 5 -13.86 -4.20 1.32
C LEU A 5 -13.24 -2.88 1.80
N ILE A 6 -13.77 -2.29 2.88
CA ILE A 6 -13.18 -1.10 3.49
C ILE A 6 -11.77 -1.40 4.02
N ILE A 7 -11.56 -2.56 4.67
CA ILE A 7 -10.23 -2.98 5.11
C ILE A 7 -9.27 -3.10 3.93
N TYR A 8 -9.67 -3.75 2.83
CA TYR A 8 -8.82 -3.86 1.64
C TYR A 8 -8.51 -2.50 1.02
N PHE A 9 -9.50 -1.60 0.95
CA PHE A 9 -9.27 -0.24 0.49
C PHE A 9 -8.22 0.47 1.37
N ILE A 10 -8.42 0.49 2.69
CA ILE A 10 -7.50 1.15 3.63
C ILE A 10 -6.12 0.50 3.58
N ALA A 11 -6.04 -0.82 3.49
CA ALA A 11 -4.79 -1.54 3.33
C ALA A 11 -4.04 -1.11 2.06
N GLY A 12 -4.75 -0.98 0.93
CA GLY A 12 -4.18 -0.44 -0.31
C GLY A 12 -3.67 0.99 -0.15
N VAL A 13 -4.45 1.87 0.50
CA VAL A 13 -4.06 3.26 0.79
C VAL A 13 -2.78 3.30 1.61
N CYS A 14 -2.74 2.59 2.75
CA CYS A 14 -1.58 2.58 3.63
C CYS A 14 -0.36 1.97 2.95
N GLN A 15 -0.52 0.86 2.23
CA GLN A 15 0.57 0.18 1.57
C GLN A 15 1.24 1.08 0.53
N ASP A 16 0.48 1.68 -0.38
CA ASP A 16 1.06 2.48 -1.45
C ASP A 16 1.56 3.85 -0.95
N PHE A 17 0.92 4.38 0.09
CA PHE A 17 1.45 5.54 0.81
C PHE A 17 2.86 5.25 1.36
N LEU A 18 3.04 4.11 2.03
CA LEU A 18 4.33 3.67 2.55
C LEU A 18 5.35 3.40 1.43
N LEU A 19 4.91 2.81 0.32
CA LEU A 19 5.75 2.58 -0.86
C LEU A 19 6.22 3.91 -1.48
N THR A 20 5.34 4.90 -1.57
CA THR A 20 5.69 6.22 -2.08
C THR A 20 6.73 6.90 -1.18
N LEU A 21 6.59 6.76 0.14
CA LEU A 21 7.61 7.24 1.09
C LEU A 21 8.92 6.46 0.96
N ASN A 22 8.85 5.15 0.75
CA ASN A 22 10.01 4.30 0.50
C ASN A 22 10.82 4.80 -0.70
N TRP A 23 10.16 5.03 -1.84
CA TRP A 23 10.81 5.58 -3.04
C TRP A 23 11.47 6.94 -2.77
N ARG A 24 10.86 7.77 -1.93
CA ARG A 24 11.47 9.05 -1.52
C ARG A 24 12.71 8.84 -0.64
N PHE A 25 12.73 7.85 0.23
CA PHE A 25 13.93 7.50 1.02
C PHE A 25 15.04 6.92 0.15
N ILE A 26 14.69 6.09 -0.84
CA ILE A 26 15.63 5.58 -1.85
C ILE A 26 16.25 6.74 -2.62
N ASN A 27 15.43 7.68 -3.11
CA ASN A 27 15.91 8.88 -3.82
C ASN A 27 16.76 9.81 -2.95
N LYS A 28 16.71 9.66 -1.63
CA LYS A 28 17.55 10.39 -0.66
C LYS A 28 18.73 9.58 -0.16
N GLU A 29 18.99 8.41 -0.75
CA GLU A 29 20.08 7.48 -0.38
C GLU A 29 20.04 7.08 1.11
N LYS A 30 18.86 7.13 1.74
CA LYS A 30 18.70 6.69 3.13
C LYS A 30 18.47 5.18 3.18
N ILE A 31 19.57 4.43 3.13
CA ILE A 31 19.60 2.96 3.01
C ILE A 31 18.75 2.26 4.08
N ILE A 32 18.96 2.58 5.36
CA ILE A 32 18.28 1.89 6.48
C ILE A 32 16.76 2.08 6.45
N PRO A 33 16.21 3.30 6.39
CA PRO A 33 14.75 3.46 6.32
C PRO A 33 14.21 2.91 4.99
N ALA A 34 14.92 3.03 3.87
CA ALA A 34 14.50 2.40 2.62
C ALA A 34 14.35 0.88 2.77
N ALA A 35 15.34 0.19 3.33
CA ALA A 35 15.26 -1.25 3.55
C ALA A 35 14.09 -1.64 4.46
N LEU A 36 13.90 -0.92 5.58
CA LEU A 36 12.81 -1.17 6.53
C LEU A 36 11.42 -1.00 5.88
N PHE A 37 11.22 0.11 5.16
CA PHE A 37 9.95 0.36 4.49
C PHE A 37 9.69 -0.63 3.36
N SER A 38 10.71 -1.02 2.58
CA SER A 38 10.55 -2.04 1.53
C SER A 38 10.12 -3.37 2.14
N PHE A 39 10.78 -3.80 3.22
CA PHE A 39 10.40 -5.03 3.92
C PHE A 39 8.97 -4.98 4.46
N ALA A 40 8.58 -3.89 5.12
CA ALA A 40 7.24 -3.72 5.65
C ALA A 40 6.17 -3.74 4.54
N VAL A 41 6.40 -3.01 3.44
CA VAL A 41 5.49 -2.99 2.29
C VAL A 41 5.37 -4.38 1.67
N THR A 42 6.47 -5.10 1.49
CA THR A 42 6.43 -6.47 0.93
C THR A 42 5.61 -7.43 1.78
N ILE A 43 5.78 -7.41 3.11
CA ILE A 43 4.97 -8.24 4.03
C ILE A 43 3.48 -7.92 3.87
N VAL A 44 3.13 -6.63 3.89
CA VAL A 44 1.72 -6.21 3.76
C VAL A 44 1.15 -6.65 2.42
N SER A 45 1.87 -6.45 1.32
CA SER A 45 1.45 -6.88 -0.02
C SER A 45 1.16 -8.38 -0.06
N MET A 46 2.07 -9.20 0.47
CA MET A 46 1.90 -10.66 0.46
C MET A 46 0.73 -11.11 1.33
N LEU A 47 0.56 -10.53 2.52
CA LEU A 47 -0.55 -10.86 3.41
C LEU A 47 -1.91 -10.46 2.81
N VAL A 48 -2.01 -9.31 2.16
CA VAL A 48 -3.25 -8.87 1.51
C VAL A 48 -3.58 -9.77 0.32
N LEU A 49 -2.61 -10.06 -0.56
CA LEU A 49 -2.79 -10.99 -1.67
C LEU A 49 -3.20 -12.38 -1.20
N TYR A 50 -2.53 -12.92 -0.18
CA TYR A 50 -2.88 -14.22 0.40
C TYR A 50 -4.32 -14.23 0.90
N ASN A 51 -4.76 -13.20 1.64
CA ASN A 51 -6.14 -13.13 2.14
C ASN A 51 -7.17 -13.00 1.01
N ILE A 52 -6.87 -12.23 -0.04
CA ILE A 52 -7.77 -12.07 -1.19
C ILE A 52 -7.90 -13.38 -1.97
N LEU A 53 -6.81 -14.13 -2.14
CA LEU A 53 -6.78 -15.37 -2.93
C LEU A 53 -7.26 -16.60 -2.17
N THR A 54 -7.19 -16.61 -0.84
CA THR A 54 -7.67 -17.75 -0.02
C THR A 54 -9.16 -17.68 0.29
N GLU A 55 -9.85 -16.60 -0.06
CA GLU A 55 -11.31 -16.55 -0.03
C GLU A 55 -11.88 -17.40 -1.18
N LEU A 56 -12.60 -18.48 -0.82
CA LEU A 56 -13.14 -19.53 -1.71
C LEU A 56 -14.14 -19.06 -2.79
N ASP A 57 -14.49 -17.78 -2.84
CA ASP A 57 -15.52 -17.23 -3.73
C ASP A 57 -14.85 -16.34 -4.79
N GLU A 58 -14.61 -16.90 -5.98
CA GLU A 58 -13.90 -16.23 -7.10
C GLU A 58 -14.47 -14.86 -7.43
N GLN A 59 -15.80 -14.70 -7.40
CA GLN A 59 -16.45 -13.44 -7.74
C GLN A 59 -16.17 -12.36 -6.68
N ARG A 60 -16.02 -12.74 -5.41
CA ARG A 60 -15.67 -11.82 -4.31
C ARG A 60 -14.20 -11.45 -4.31
N SER A 61 -13.33 -12.36 -4.77
CA SER A 61 -11.89 -12.09 -4.89
C SER A 61 -11.63 -10.96 -5.89
N ILE A 62 -12.27 -10.98 -7.06
CA ILE A 62 -12.13 -9.93 -8.08
C ILE A 62 -12.56 -8.55 -7.54
N ILE A 63 -13.70 -8.48 -6.85
CA ILE A 63 -14.17 -7.21 -6.27
C ILE A 63 -13.17 -6.70 -5.22
N SER A 64 -12.63 -7.58 -4.39
CA SER A 64 -11.64 -7.23 -3.38
C SER A 64 -10.34 -6.71 -3.99
N ILE A 65 -9.87 -7.31 -5.09
CA ILE A 65 -8.72 -6.83 -5.87
C ILE A 65 -8.96 -5.41 -6.39
N VAL A 66 -10.12 -5.16 -6.99
CA VAL A 66 -10.45 -3.83 -7.54
C VAL A 66 -10.49 -2.77 -6.44
N ILE A 67 -11.13 -3.07 -5.31
CA ILE A 67 -11.21 -2.14 -4.18
C ILE A 67 -9.83 -1.88 -3.56
N TYR A 68 -9.01 -2.92 -3.42
CA TYR A 68 -7.63 -2.78 -2.97
C TYR A 68 -6.80 -1.92 -3.93
N ALA A 69 -6.94 -2.12 -5.24
CA ALA A 69 -6.26 -1.32 -6.27
C ALA A 69 -6.70 0.16 -6.26
N LEU A 70 -7.98 0.45 -6.01
CA LEU A 70 -8.47 1.82 -5.78
C LEU A 70 -7.83 2.46 -4.54
N GLY A 71 -7.65 1.66 -3.49
CA GLY A 71 -6.91 2.04 -2.30
C GLY A 71 -5.47 2.43 -2.63
N ILE A 72 -4.77 1.59 -3.40
CA ILE A 72 -3.39 1.84 -3.87
C ILE A 72 -3.31 3.20 -4.57
N GLY A 73 -4.14 3.47 -5.58
CA GLY A 73 -4.10 4.74 -6.30
C GLY A 73 -4.36 5.96 -5.40
N THR A 74 -5.26 5.81 -4.42
CA THR A 74 -5.50 6.85 -3.41
C THR A 74 -4.27 7.05 -2.50
N GLY A 75 -3.63 5.96 -2.08
CA GLY A 75 -2.38 5.96 -1.34
C GLY A 75 -1.25 6.68 -2.08
N THR A 76 -1.12 6.45 -3.39
CA THR A 76 -0.15 7.15 -4.24
C THR A 76 -0.38 8.66 -4.22
N ILE A 77 -1.62 9.10 -4.44
CA ILE A 77 -1.98 10.53 -4.45
C ILE A 77 -1.64 11.18 -3.10
N LEU A 78 -1.97 10.51 -2.00
CA LEU A 78 -1.63 10.98 -0.65
C LEU A 78 -0.11 11.03 -0.46
N GLY A 79 0.61 9.97 -0.84
CA GLY A 79 2.06 9.88 -0.72
C GLY A 79 2.77 11.01 -1.48
N MET A 80 2.34 11.26 -2.72
CA MET A 80 2.86 12.35 -3.55
C MET A 80 2.59 13.73 -2.94
N LYS A 81 1.38 13.96 -2.40
CA LYS A 81 0.99 15.23 -1.78
C LYS A 81 1.68 15.48 -0.44
N THR A 82 1.98 14.45 0.33
CA THR A 82 2.66 14.63 1.60
C THR A 82 4.09 15.09 1.40
N LYS A 83 4.51 16.13 2.14
CA LYS A 83 5.90 16.64 2.16
C LYS A 83 6.80 15.86 3.11
N ILE A 84 6.36 14.69 3.61
CA ILE A 84 7.14 13.88 4.56
C ILE A 84 8.45 13.47 3.91
N GLY A 85 9.57 13.87 4.51
CA GLY A 85 10.88 13.68 3.92
C GLY A 85 11.12 14.50 2.66
N GLY A 86 10.42 15.60 2.41
CA GLY A 86 10.79 16.62 1.41
C GLY A 86 11.99 17.46 1.90
N LYS A 87 12.75 18.09 1.00
CA LYS A 87 13.66 19.18 1.40
C LYS A 87 12.76 20.34 1.83
N ASN A 88 12.86 20.82 3.08
CA ASN A 88 12.41 22.16 3.39
C ASN A 88 13.20 23.09 2.46
N LYS A 89 12.49 23.87 1.64
CA LYS A 89 13.08 25.07 1.06
C LYS A 89 13.29 26.08 2.17
#